data_AF-A0A1V8SK17-F1
#
_entry.id   AF-A0A1V8SK17-F1
#
_cell.length_a   1.000
_cell.length_b   1.000
_cell.length_c   1.000
_cell.angle_alpha   90.00
_cell.angle_beta   90.00
_cell.angle_gamma   90.00
#
_symmetry.space_group_name_H-M   'P 1'
#
loop_
_entity.id
_entity.type
_entity.pdbx_description
1 polymer ?
#
loop_
_entity_poly.entity_id
_entity_poly.type
_entity_poly.pdbx_seq_one_letter_code
_entity_poly.pdbx_strand_id
1 'polypeptide(L)'
;SLMAVVASLDSSMLQRLKRTWELVSKKTQLRFAELKTIIDVSQNYASLRRQVDVTHAPCIPFVGIYLQDMTFIDAGNLATRQIPRSSPGGSSNDAATSVINFDKYARMAKIVTQIQRFQTPYPLRAVPELQTWLEAYMDHMGDATDALVGSFHRRSLILEPRQDDLLRPKTLEAKDRRSTTHGIADTNDERPKTSRTMTERFKSSQDDTAPPMPAGKDFSRMDLFWKSTPFAFRGGFGGHADMPVDTVAGAEK
;
A
#
# COMPACT_ATOMS: atom_id res chain seq x y z
N SER A 1 8.96 -0.89 -16.00
CA SER A 1 7.59 -0.33 -16.00
C SER A 1 7.63 1.15 -15.65
N LEU A 2 6.77 1.99 -16.24
CA LEU A 2 6.70 3.42 -15.96
C LEU A 2 6.37 3.69 -14.48
N MET A 3 5.30 3.08 -13.98
CA MET A 3 4.83 3.25 -12.59
C MET A 3 5.95 2.96 -11.58
N ALA A 4 6.69 1.87 -11.79
CA ALA A 4 7.79 1.47 -10.90
C ALA A 4 8.94 2.49 -10.89
N VAL A 5 9.34 3.03 -12.05
CA VAL A 5 10.39 4.05 -12.14
C VAL A 5 9.95 5.34 -11.45
N VAL A 6 8.73 5.82 -11.73
CA VAL A 6 8.25 7.08 -11.15
C VAL A 6 8.04 6.94 -9.64
N ALA A 7 7.39 5.86 -9.16
CA ALA A 7 7.21 5.62 -7.73
C ALA A 7 8.54 5.47 -6.97
N SER A 8 9.56 4.85 -7.59
CA SER A 8 10.89 4.74 -6.98
C SER A 8 11.55 6.12 -6.84
N LEU A 9 11.55 6.91 -7.91
CA LEU A 9 12.14 8.25 -7.93
C LEU A 9 11.36 9.26 -7.07
N ASP A 10 10.05 9.11 -6.96
CA ASP A 10 9.18 9.96 -6.12
C ASP A 10 9.11 9.50 -4.66
N SER A 11 9.80 8.41 -4.30
CA SER A 11 9.95 7.98 -2.91
C SER A 11 10.64 9.07 -2.07
N SER A 12 10.21 9.20 -0.81
CA SER A 12 10.76 10.19 0.15
C SER A 12 12.28 10.10 0.30
N MET A 13 12.84 8.91 0.06
CA MET A 13 14.26 8.58 0.21
C MET A 13 15.11 9.11 -0.96
N LEU A 14 14.54 9.26 -2.15
CA LEU A 14 15.21 9.88 -3.31
C LEU A 14 14.80 11.35 -3.49
N GLN A 15 13.53 11.71 -3.27
CA GLN A 15 13.06 13.11 -3.38
C GLN A 15 13.75 14.10 -2.44
N ARG A 16 14.33 13.61 -1.33
CA ARG A 16 15.08 14.42 -0.36
C ARG A 16 16.53 14.73 -0.77
N LEU A 17 17.08 14.05 -1.78
CA LEU A 17 18.47 14.20 -2.23
C LEU A 17 18.64 15.46 -3.11
N LYS A 18 18.43 16.65 -2.53
CA LYS A 18 18.34 17.91 -3.28
C LYS A 18 19.60 18.22 -4.08
N ARG A 19 20.79 17.97 -3.53
CA ARG A 19 22.06 18.19 -4.26
C ARG A 19 22.18 17.26 -5.45
N THR A 20 21.75 16.01 -5.30
CA THR A 20 21.69 15.04 -6.41
C THR A 20 20.72 15.51 -7.50
N TRP A 21 19.55 16.04 -7.15
CA TRP A 21 18.59 16.57 -8.12
C TRP A 21 19.06 17.87 -8.81
N GLU A 22 19.82 18.73 -8.14
CA GLU A 22 20.41 19.94 -8.73
C GLU A 22 21.37 19.63 -9.89
N LEU A 23 22.06 18.47 -9.86
CA LEU A 23 22.93 18.00 -10.93
C LEU A 23 22.17 17.41 -12.14
N VAL A 24 20.87 17.07 -11.98
CA VAL A 24 20.05 16.52 -13.06
C VAL A 24 19.59 17.64 -14.00
N SER A 25 19.79 17.47 -15.31
CA SER A 25 19.42 18.49 -16.29
C SER A 25 17.95 18.91 -16.19
N LYS A 26 17.66 20.22 -16.33
CA LYS A 26 16.28 20.76 -16.31
C LYS A 26 15.35 20.07 -17.32
N LYS A 27 15.88 19.67 -18.48
CA LYS A 27 15.16 18.90 -19.51
C LYS A 27 14.72 17.52 -19.00
N THR A 28 15.59 16.83 -18.26
CA THR A 28 15.26 15.54 -17.63
C THR A 28 14.24 15.71 -16.51
N GLN A 29 14.38 16.75 -15.68
CA GLN A 29 13.42 17.06 -14.61
C GLN A 29 12.03 17.39 -15.17
N LEU A 30 11.94 18.17 -16.25
CA LEU A 30 10.67 18.48 -16.93
C LEU A 30 10.00 17.20 -17.47
N ARG A 31 10.77 16.34 -18.17
CA ARG A 31 10.26 15.04 -18.63
C ARG A 31 9.79 14.16 -17.46
N PHE A 32 10.49 14.18 -16.32
CA PHE A 32 10.04 13.45 -15.14
C PHE A 32 8.70 13.99 -14.61
N ALA A 33 8.50 15.31 -14.60
CA ALA A 33 7.22 15.92 -14.23
C ALA A 33 6.09 15.55 -15.22
N GLU A 34 6.35 15.53 -16.53
CA GLU A 34 5.42 15.02 -17.55
C GLU A 34 5.02 13.56 -17.29
N LEU A 35 6.00 12.69 -16.95
CA LEU A 35 5.71 11.29 -16.62
C LEU A 35 4.89 11.13 -15.33
N LYS A 36 5.03 12.05 -14.36
CA LYS A 36 4.19 12.07 -13.15
C LYS A 36 2.72 12.37 -13.45
N THR A 37 2.40 13.23 -14.43
CA THR A 37 0.99 13.55 -14.76
C THR A 37 0.28 12.40 -15.47
N ILE A 38 1.02 11.51 -16.14
CA ILE A 38 0.45 10.30 -16.75
C ILE A 38 -0.01 9.31 -15.68
N ILE A 39 0.80 9.09 -14.64
CA ILE A 39 0.52 8.12 -13.57
C ILE A 39 -0.19 8.73 -12.35
N ASP A 40 -0.71 9.96 -12.48
CA ASP A 40 -1.35 10.67 -11.38
C ASP A 40 -2.52 9.86 -10.79
N VAL A 41 -2.57 9.79 -9.46
CA VAL A 41 -3.54 9.01 -8.69
C VAL A 41 -4.90 9.69 -8.58
N SER A 42 -4.98 11.00 -8.90
CA SER A 42 -6.23 11.76 -8.79
C SER A 42 -7.34 11.20 -9.68
N GLN A 43 -8.59 11.41 -9.24
CA GLN A 43 -9.79 10.95 -9.94
C GLN A 43 -9.75 9.46 -10.33
N ASN A 44 -9.22 8.61 -9.43
CA ASN A 44 -9.00 7.18 -9.68
C ASN A 44 -8.17 6.94 -10.96
N TYR A 45 -6.94 7.44 -11.01
CA TYR A 45 -6.02 7.23 -12.13
C TYR A 45 -6.57 7.70 -13.50
N ALA A 46 -7.36 8.78 -13.54
CA ALA A 46 -8.09 9.19 -14.75
C ALA A 46 -7.17 9.45 -15.96
N SER A 47 -5.98 10.00 -15.74
CA SER A 47 -4.96 10.24 -16.77
C SER A 47 -4.45 8.92 -17.37
N LEU A 48 -3.99 8.01 -16.49
CA LEU A 48 -3.48 6.70 -16.85
C LEU A 48 -4.53 5.84 -17.58
N ARG A 49 -5.78 5.87 -17.12
CA ARG A 49 -6.89 5.13 -17.74
C ARG A 49 -7.15 5.55 -19.18
N ARG A 50 -7.26 6.87 -19.44
CA ARG A 50 -7.38 7.40 -20.81
C ARG A 50 -6.22 6.96 -21.70
N GLN A 51 -4.99 7.02 -21.18
CA GLN A 51 -3.80 6.62 -21.92
C GLN A 51 -3.81 5.13 -22.25
N VAL A 52 -4.23 4.28 -21.30
CA VAL A 52 -4.41 2.84 -21.51
C VAL A 52 -5.51 2.54 -22.53
N ASP A 53 -6.58 3.34 -22.60
CA ASP A 53 -7.67 3.14 -23.57
C ASP A 53 -7.32 3.50 -25.01
N VAL A 54 -6.42 4.44 -25.24
CA VAL A 54 -5.89 4.76 -26.58
C VAL A 54 -4.65 3.95 -26.96
N THR A 55 -4.11 3.14 -26.05
CA THR A 55 -2.90 2.34 -26.30
C THR A 55 -3.25 1.02 -26.99
N HIS A 56 -2.54 0.72 -28.09
CA HIS A 56 -2.61 -0.57 -28.77
C HIS A 56 -1.62 -1.59 -28.17
N ALA A 57 -1.90 -2.88 -28.36
CA ALA A 57 -0.98 -3.97 -27.98
C ALA A 57 0.22 -4.05 -28.96
N PRO A 58 1.39 -4.57 -28.53
CA PRO A 58 1.71 -5.10 -27.20
C PRO A 58 2.03 -4.01 -26.17
N CYS A 59 1.40 -4.11 -25.00
CA CYS A 59 1.46 -3.12 -23.92
C CYS A 59 1.40 -3.87 -22.56
N ILE A 60 2.13 -3.39 -21.55
CA ILE A 60 2.03 -3.89 -20.17
C ILE A 60 1.32 -2.82 -19.33
N PRO A 61 -0.01 -2.91 -19.13
CA PRO A 61 -0.75 -1.95 -18.33
C PRO A 61 -0.46 -2.13 -16.83
N PHE A 62 -0.69 -1.08 -16.03
CA PHE A 62 -0.58 -1.19 -14.57
C PHE A 62 -1.78 -1.98 -14.02
N VAL A 63 -1.54 -3.24 -13.64
CA VAL A 63 -2.59 -4.19 -13.20
C VAL A 63 -3.42 -3.69 -12.02
N GLY A 64 -2.85 -2.81 -11.17
CA GLY A 64 -3.53 -2.24 -10.00
C GLY A 64 -4.87 -1.55 -10.31
N ILE A 65 -5.01 -0.86 -11.45
CA ILE A 65 -6.27 -0.17 -11.80
C ILE A 65 -7.42 -1.16 -12.03
N TYR A 66 -7.11 -2.32 -12.62
CA TYR A 66 -8.11 -3.35 -12.89
C TYR A 66 -8.47 -4.13 -11.63
N LEU A 67 -7.48 -4.45 -10.79
CA LEU A 67 -7.74 -5.08 -9.48
C LEU A 67 -8.60 -4.18 -8.59
N GLN A 68 -8.31 -2.87 -8.56
CA GLN A 68 -9.12 -1.89 -7.85
C GLN A 68 -10.57 -1.91 -8.35
N ASP A 69 -10.81 -1.87 -9.67
CA ASP A 69 -12.16 -1.92 -10.25
C ASP A 69 -12.89 -3.24 -9.94
N MET A 70 -12.18 -4.38 -10.01
CA MET A 70 -12.71 -5.69 -9.63
C MET A 70 -13.13 -5.71 -8.15
N THR A 71 -12.29 -5.21 -7.24
CA THR A 71 -12.61 -5.12 -5.81
C THR A 71 -13.81 -4.21 -5.54
N PHE A 72 -13.93 -3.06 -6.22
CA PHE A 72 -15.10 -2.20 -6.09
C PHE A 72 -16.39 -2.85 -6.61
N ILE A 73 -16.32 -3.61 -7.72
CA ILE A 73 -17.47 -4.39 -8.21
C ILE A 73 -17.82 -5.48 -7.21
N ASP A 74 -16.83 -6.18 -6.66
CA ASP A 74 -17.06 -7.31 -5.77
C ASP A 74 -17.69 -6.89 -4.44
N ALA A 75 -17.14 -5.86 -3.79
CA ALA A 75 -17.65 -5.30 -2.54
C ALA A 75 -18.98 -4.54 -2.73
N GLY A 76 -19.16 -3.86 -3.86
CA GLY A 76 -20.36 -3.05 -4.13
C GLY A 76 -21.58 -3.82 -4.65
N ASN A 77 -21.43 -5.10 -5.00
CA ASN A 77 -22.51 -5.90 -5.59
C ASN A 77 -22.58 -7.29 -4.94
N LEU A 78 -23.75 -7.68 -4.45
CA LEU A 78 -23.98 -9.06 -3.97
C LEU A 78 -23.87 -10.06 -5.13
N ALA A 79 -23.38 -11.27 -4.84
CA ALA A 79 -23.28 -12.37 -5.81
C ALA A 79 -24.65 -12.87 -6.29
N THR A 80 -25.67 -12.77 -5.44
CA THR A 80 -27.07 -13.06 -5.76
C THR A 80 -27.96 -11.85 -5.48
N ARG A 81 -29.11 -11.78 -6.16
CA ARG A 81 -30.17 -10.82 -5.87
C ARG A 81 -31.48 -11.55 -5.60
N GLN A 82 -32.28 -11.00 -4.68
CA GLN A 82 -33.63 -11.49 -4.44
C GLN A 82 -34.57 -10.95 -5.52
N ILE A 83 -35.38 -11.83 -6.12
CA ILE A 83 -36.50 -11.44 -6.98
C ILE A 83 -37.80 -11.81 -6.25
N PRO A 84 -38.70 -10.84 -5.99
CA PRO A 84 -40.05 -11.14 -5.50
C PRO A 84 -40.78 -12.05 -6.49
N ARG A 85 -41.37 -13.14 -6.00
CA ARG A 85 -42.30 -13.94 -6.82
C ARG A 85 -43.60 -13.16 -6.95
N SER A 86 -43.82 -12.57 -8.13
CA SER A 86 -45.11 -12.04 -8.52
C SER A 86 -46.06 -13.19 -8.92
N SER A 87 -46.45 -14.02 -7.96
CA SER A 87 -47.53 -14.99 -8.16
C SER A 87 -48.88 -14.25 -8.20
N PRO A 88 -49.63 -14.26 -9.32
CA PRO A 88 -50.98 -13.69 -9.36
C PRO A 88 -51.97 -14.65 -8.67
N GLY A 89 -51.88 -14.72 -7.34
CA GLY A 89 -52.61 -15.68 -6.51
C GLY A 89 -51.88 -15.86 -5.18
N GLY A 90 -52.13 -14.94 -4.24
CA GLY A 90 -51.35 -14.83 -3.01
C GLY A 90 -51.48 -16.03 -2.07
N SER A 91 -50.36 -16.70 -1.82
CA SER A 91 -50.11 -17.45 -0.60
C SER A 91 -49.09 -16.68 0.23
N SER A 92 -49.38 -16.40 1.50
CA SER A 92 -48.61 -15.49 2.37
C SER A 92 -47.24 -16.00 2.83
N ASN A 93 -46.67 -16.98 2.14
CA ASN A 93 -45.36 -17.60 2.39
C ASN A 93 -44.44 -17.57 1.16
N ASP A 94 -44.65 -16.62 0.23
CA ASP A 94 -43.91 -16.54 -1.03
C ASP A 94 -42.45 -16.06 -0.81
N ALA A 95 -41.58 -17.00 -0.44
CA ALA A 95 -40.16 -16.76 -0.25
C ALA A 95 -39.52 -16.25 -1.56
N ALA A 96 -38.87 -15.08 -1.47
CA ALA A 96 -38.16 -14.46 -2.57
C ALA A 96 -37.13 -15.43 -3.19
N THR A 97 -37.02 -15.42 -4.51
CA THR A 97 -36.08 -16.31 -5.20
C THR A 97 -34.71 -15.63 -5.26
N SER A 98 -33.73 -16.21 -4.58
CA SER A 98 -32.32 -15.83 -4.76
C SER A 98 -31.85 -16.31 -6.13
N VAL A 99 -31.46 -15.37 -7.00
CA VAL A 99 -30.89 -15.65 -8.33
C VAL A 99 -29.51 -15.04 -8.47
N ILE A 100 -28.69 -15.57 -9.37
CA ILE A 100 -27.34 -15.03 -9.64
C ILE A 100 -27.44 -13.58 -10.15
N ASN A 101 -26.64 -12.69 -9.58
CA ASN A 101 -26.54 -11.30 -10.01
C ASN A 101 -25.65 -11.20 -11.27
N PHE A 102 -26.23 -11.47 -12.44
CA PHE A 102 -25.50 -11.45 -13.72
C PHE A 102 -24.80 -10.11 -13.99
N ASP A 103 -25.36 -8.99 -13.54
CA ASP A 103 -24.81 -7.65 -13.72
C ASP A 103 -23.43 -7.48 -13.06
N LYS A 104 -23.20 -8.14 -11.91
CA LYS A 104 -21.89 -8.19 -11.24
C LYS A 104 -20.85 -8.88 -12.13
N TYR A 105 -21.17 -10.10 -12.58
CA TYR A 105 -20.25 -10.92 -13.35
C TYR A 105 -20.01 -10.36 -14.76
N ALA A 106 -21.01 -9.73 -15.39
CA ALA A 106 -20.85 -9.06 -16.67
C ALA A 106 -19.87 -7.86 -16.59
N ARG A 107 -19.92 -7.07 -15.51
CA ARG A 107 -18.94 -5.99 -15.25
C ARG A 107 -17.54 -6.54 -15.01
N MET A 108 -17.42 -7.61 -14.23
CA MET A 108 -16.14 -8.31 -13.99
C MET A 108 -15.53 -8.84 -15.29
N ALA A 109 -16.34 -9.51 -16.12
CA ALA A 109 -15.93 -10.06 -17.40
C ALA A 109 -15.43 -8.96 -18.36
N LYS A 110 -16.11 -7.79 -18.39
CA LYS A 110 -15.66 -6.64 -19.19
C LYS A 110 -14.24 -6.20 -18.82
N ILE A 111 -13.87 -6.20 -17.54
CA ILE A 111 -12.50 -5.89 -17.08
C ILE A 111 -11.51 -6.96 -17.56
N VAL A 112 -11.86 -8.25 -17.41
CA VAL A 112 -11.01 -9.35 -17.88
C VAL A 112 -10.74 -9.23 -19.38
N THR A 113 -11.75 -8.89 -20.19
CA THR A 113 -11.57 -8.63 -21.63
C THR A 113 -10.64 -7.43 -21.90
N GLN A 114 -10.67 -6.37 -21.09
CA GLN A 114 -9.70 -5.26 -21.22
C GLN A 114 -8.27 -5.66 -20.88
N ILE A 115 -8.06 -6.64 -19.98
CA ILE A 115 -6.73 -7.19 -19.71
C ILE A 115 -6.28 -8.09 -20.88
N GLN A 116 -7.17 -8.97 -21.35
CA GLN A 116 -6.89 -9.91 -22.45
C GLN A 116 -6.49 -9.20 -23.75
N ARG A 117 -7.04 -8.02 -24.05
CA ARG A 117 -6.65 -7.22 -25.24
C ARG A 117 -5.15 -6.89 -25.31
N PHE A 118 -4.45 -6.93 -24.18
CA PHE A 118 -3.02 -6.64 -24.06
C PHE A 118 -2.12 -7.87 -23.94
N GLN A 119 -2.68 -9.08 -23.87
CA GLN A 119 -1.94 -10.34 -23.74
C GLN A 119 -1.35 -10.81 -25.08
N THR A 120 -0.78 -9.89 -25.86
CA THR A 120 -0.11 -10.13 -27.13
C THR A 120 1.41 -10.19 -26.91
N PRO A 121 2.12 -11.20 -27.45
CA PRO A 121 3.58 -11.26 -27.35
C PRO A 121 4.27 -10.03 -27.94
N TYR A 122 5.36 -9.60 -27.32
CA TYR A 122 6.23 -8.57 -27.87
C TYR A 122 7.08 -9.13 -29.03
N PRO A 123 7.27 -8.38 -30.14
CA PRO A 123 8.17 -8.77 -31.23
C PRO A 123 9.65 -8.47 -30.86
N LEU A 124 10.09 -9.01 -29.72
CA LEU A 124 11.43 -8.84 -29.18
C LEU A 124 12.14 -10.19 -29.10
N ARG A 125 13.43 -10.23 -29.45
CA ARG A 125 14.25 -11.43 -29.31
C ARG A 125 14.54 -11.66 -27.82
N ALA A 126 14.19 -12.85 -27.32
CA ALA A 126 14.58 -13.30 -25.98
C ALA A 126 16.11 -13.48 -25.88
N VAL A 127 16.65 -13.17 -24.71
CA VAL A 127 18.07 -13.33 -24.35
C VAL A 127 18.10 -14.11 -23.03
N PRO A 128 18.21 -15.45 -23.07
CA PRO A 128 18.04 -16.31 -21.90
C PRO A 128 18.96 -15.94 -20.75
N GLU A 129 20.20 -15.53 -21.03
CA GLU A 129 21.21 -15.16 -20.04
C GLU A 129 20.77 -13.94 -19.21
N LEU A 130 20.15 -12.95 -19.86
CA LEU A 130 19.61 -11.77 -19.18
C LEU A 130 18.31 -12.10 -18.41
N GLN A 131 17.50 -13.03 -18.92
CA GLN A 131 16.28 -13.46 -18.24
C GLN A 131 16.61 -14.22 -16.96
N THR A 132 17.49 -15.23 -17.03
CA THR A 132 17.97 -15.98 -15.86
C THR A 132 18.64 -15.07 -14.82
N TRP A 133 19.43 -14.08 -15.26
CA TRP A 133 20.04 -13.11 -14.33
C TRP A 133 18.99 -12.21 -13.65
N LEU A 134 17.99 -11.72 -14.40
CA LEU A 134 16.91 -10.90 -13.84
C LEU A 134 16.02 -11.70 -12.87
N GLU A 135 15.70 -12.95 -13.20
CA GLU A 135 14.92 -13.87 -12.36
C GLU A 135 15.64 -14.13 -11.04
N ALA A 136 16.90 -14.59 -11.08
CA ALA A 136 17.70 -14.80 -9.88
C ALA A 136 17.89 -13.51 -9.06
N TYR A 137 18.00 -12.34 -9.70
CA TYR A 137 18.07 -11.06 -8.99
C TYR A 137 16.74 -10.70 -8.30
N MET A 138 15.60 -10.97 -8.93
CA MET A 138 14.28 -10.73 -8.33
C MET A 138 14.01 -11.65 -7.14
N ASP A 139 14.39 -12.93 -7.23
CA ASP A 139 14.26 -13.90 -6.13
C ASP A 139 15.08 -13.45 -4.91
N HIS A 140 16.37 -13.11 -5.11
CA HIS A 140 17.22 -12.57 -4.03
C HIS A 140 16.70 -11.25 -3.44
N MET A 141 16.02 -10.40 -4.23
CA MET A 141 15.42 -9.18 -3.69
C MET A 141 14.16 -9.47 -2.86
N GLY A 142 13.36 -10.48 -3.23
CA GLY A 142 12.10 -10.81 -2.57
C GLY A 142 12.26 -10.98 -1.07
N ASP A 143 13.21 -11.85 -0.67
CA ASP A 143 13.51 -12.19 0.72
C ASP A 143 14.08 -11.02 1.54
N ALA A 144 14.62 -9.98 0.90
CA ALA A 144 15.33 -8.89 1.54
C ALA A 144 14.53 -7.56 1.66
N THR A 145 13.36 -7.48 1.02
CA THR A 145 12.63 -6.22 0.75
C THR A 145 12.47 -5.28 1.95
N ASP A 146 11.86 -5.73 3.06
CA ASP A 146 11.55 -4.86 4.21
C ASP A 146 12.80 -4.30 4.90
N ALA A 147 13.83 -5.14 5.08
CA ALA A 147 15.12 -4.71 5.63
C ALA A 147 15.82 -3.70 4.70
N LEU A 148 15.67 -3.88 3.38
CA LEU A 148 16.26 -3.01 2.36
C LEU A 148 15.68 -1.58 2.42
N VAL A 149 14.36 -1.41 2.59
CA VAL A 149 13.72 -0.09 2.68
C VAL A 149 14.30 0.75 3.84
N GLY A 150 14.43 0.14 5.02
CA GLY A 150 15.08 0.80 6.16
C GLY A 150 16.54 1.17 5.88
N SER A 151 17.29 0.26 5.24
CA SER A 151 18.69 0.49 4.86
C SER A 151 18.86 1.65 3.86
N PHE A 152 17.98 1.76 2.87
CA PHE A 152 18.02 2.79 1.84
C PHE A 152 17.69 4.19 2.41
N HIS A 153 16.73 4.29 3.34
CA HIS A 153 16.42 5.56 3.99
C HIS A 153 17.60 6.04 4.85
N ARG A 154 18.21 5.13 5.61
CA ARG A 154 19.45 5.40 6.37
C ARG A 154 20.60 5.83 5.44
N ARG A 155 20.78 5.16 4.29
CA ARG A 155 21.80 5.52 3.30
C ARG A 155 21.56 6.91 2.69
N SER A 156 20.31 7.26 2.40
CA SER A 156 19.95 8.61 1.94
C SER A 156 20.32 9.69 2.96
N LEU A 157 20.05 9.46 4.25
CA LEU A 157 20.45 10.38 5.33
C LEU A 157 21.97 10.52 5.48
N ILE A 158 22.73 9.45 5.23
CA ILE A 158 24.21 9.49 5.27
C ILE A 158 24.77 10.29 4.09
N LEU A 159 24.21 10.13 2.88
CA LEU A 159 24.67 10.82 1.67
C LEU A 159 24.34 12.32 1.68
N GLU A 160 23.10 12.68 2.05
CA GLU A 160 22.67 14.07 2.21
C GLU A 160 21.98 14.21 3.58
N PRO A 161 22.70 14.60 4.66
CA PRO A 161 22.12 14.87 5.97
C PRO A 161 21.05 15.98 5.94
N ARG A 162 20.20 16.05 6.97
CA ARG A 162 19.27 17.20 7.08
C ARG A 162 20.07 18.46 7.39
N GLN A 163 19.62 19.60 6.88
CA GLN A 163 20.33 20.88 7.08
C GLN A 163 20.38 21.26 8.57
N ASP A 164 19.34 20.91 9.33
CA ASP A 164 19.26 21.10 10.78
C ASP A 164 20.35 20.32 11.55
N ASP A 165 20.76 19.15 11.06
CA ASP A 165 21.81 18.32 11.67
C ASP A 165 23.21 18.94 11.49
N LEU A 166 23.39 19.79 10.46
CA LEU A 166 24.64 20.50 10.18
C LEU A 166 24.80 21.76 11.06
N LEU A 167 23.68 22.34 11.50
CA LEU A 167 23.65 23.54 12.34
C LEU A 167 23.73 23.22 13.84
N ARG A 168 23.53 21.95 14.24
CA ARG A 168 23.73 21.51 15.63
C ARG A 168 25.23 21.50 15.96
N PRO A 169 25.71 22.27 16.95
CA PRO A 169 27.10 22.19 17.39
C PRO A 169 27.42 20.76 17.86
N LYS A 170 28.49 20.17 17.32
CA LYS A 170 29.08 18.97 17.91
C LYS A 170 29.78 19.40 19.20
N THR A 171 29.07 19.33 20.33
CA THR A 171 29.70 19.52 21.65
C THR A 171 30.80 18.50 21.84
N LEU A 172 32.03 18.99 21.89
CA LEU A 172 33.23 18.22 22.20
C LEU A 172 33.22 17.88 23.71
N GLU A 173 32.42 16.90 24.09
CA GLU A 173 32.46 16.26 25.42
C GLU A 173 33.72 15.40 25.54
N ALA A 174 34.87 16.08 25.59
CA ALA A 174 36.17 15.50 25.89
C ALA A 174 36.72 16.16 27.16
N LYS A 175 36.26 15.72 28.33
CA LYS A 175 37.06 15.89 29.55
C LYS A 175 36.93 14.77 30.59
N ASP A 176 38.09 14.19 30.83
CA ASP A 176 38.50 13.30 31.90
C ASP A 176 37.91 13.56 33.31
N ARG A 177 37.49 12.44 33.91
CA ARG A 177 38.01 11.84 35.17
C ARG A 177 38.38 12.72 36.39
N ARG A 178 37.79 12.29 37.51
CA ARG A 178 38.23 12.29 38.94
C ARG A 178 37.73 13.41 39.89
N SER A 179 36.92 12.95 40.87
CA SER A 179 36.87 13.23 42.32
C SER A 179 37.16 14.66 42.85
N THR A 180 36.53 15.14 43.94
CA THR A 180 36.67 14.60 45.31
C THR A 180 35.72 15.33 46.31
N THR A 181 35.21 14.62 47.35
CA THR A 181 34.65 15.12 48.66
C THR A 181 33.49 16.14 48.70
N HIS A 182 32.61 16.28 49.70
CA HIS A 182 32.00 15.50 50.81
C HIS A 182 31.30 16.54 51.74
N GLY A 183 30.11 16.25 52.30
CA GLY A 183 29.34 17.11 53.23
C GLY A 183 27.84 17.18 52.87
N ILE A 184 26.89 16.48 53.54
CA ILE A 184 26.30 16.71 54.89
C ILE A 184 25.44 18.01 54.91
N ALA A 185 24.12 18.07 55.24
CA ALA A 185 23.18 17.11 55.86
C ALA A 185 21.70 17.24 55.39
N ASP A 186 20.85 16.35 55.94
CA ASP A 186 19.38 16.10 55.89
C ASP A 186 18.39 17.29 55.69
N THR A 187 17.19 17.07 55.12
CA THR A 187 16.00 16.59 55.88
C THR A 187 14.80 16.10 55.02
N ASN A 188 14.15 15.01 55.48
CA ASN A 188 12.74 14.53 55.31
C ASN A 188 12.17 14.36 53.86
N ASP A 189 12.11 13.15 53.25
CA ASP A 189 11.01 12.12 53.17
C ASP A 189 9.70 12.56 52.42
N GLU A 190 8.80 11.72 51.87
CA GLU A 190 8.45 10.29 52.10
C GLU A 190 8.53 9.34 50.87
N ARG A 191 8.78 8.05 51.16
CA ARG A 191 8.04 6.78 50.83
C ARG A 191 7.12 6.66 49.56
N PRO A 192 6.89 5.45 48.96
CA PRO A 192 7.55 4.12 49.06
C PRO A 192 8.14 3.55 47.72
N LYS A 193 8.75 2.36 47.81
CA LYS A 193 9.37 1.56 46.73
C LYS A 193 8.53 0.33 46.34
N THR A 194 8.66 -0.16 45.10
CA THR A 194 8.80 -1.58 44.65
C THR A 194 9.12 -1.58 43.14
N SER A 195 10.31 -1.87 42.61
CA SER A 195 11.13 -3.12 42.58
C SER A 195 10.41 -4.34 41.96
N ARG A 196 10.78 -4.82 40.75
CA ARG A 196 11.90 -5.74 40.37
C ARG A 196 11.59 -7.19 40.82
N THR A 197 11.44 -8.23 39.98
CA THR A 197 12.39 -8.96 39.08
C THR A 197 11.59 -9.92 38.16
N MET A 198 11.89 -10.17 36.87
CA MET A 198 12.95 -11.01 36.25
C MET A 198 12.95 -12.51 36.62
N THR A 199 12.80 -13.41 35.62
CA THR A 199 13.38 -14.78 35.51
C THR A 199 13.28 -15.28 34.04
N GLU A 200 14.24 -16.09 33.56
CA GLU A 200 14.41 -16.57 32.16
C GLU A 200 14.00 -18.05 31.91
N ARG A 201 14.33 -18.55 30.68
CA ARG A 201 14.75 -19.93 30.26
C ARG A 201 13.66 -20.95 29.85
N PHE A 202 13.85 -21.93 28.93
CA PHE A 202 14.92 -22.42 27.99
C PHE A 202 14.21 -22.75 26.61
N LYS A 203 14.78 -22.63 25.39
CA LYS A 203 15.62 -23.59 24.60
C LYS A 203 15.07 -25.04 24.53
N SER A 204 15.11 -25.83 23.43
CA SER A 204 15.97 -25.83 22.21
C SER A 204 15.42 -26.73 21.05
N SER A 205 16.20 -26.81 19.95
CA SER A 205 16.30 -27.90 18.94
C SER A 205 15.73 -27.69 17.53
N GLN A 206 16.30 -28.46 16.59
CA GLN A 206 16.47 -28.21 15.16
C GLN A 206 16.29 -29.56 14.43
N ASP A 207 15.60 -29.59 13.27
CA ASP A 207 15.89 -30.58 12.21
C ASP A 207 15.30 -30.15 10.86
N ASP A 208 15.94 -30.59 9.76
CA ASP A 208 15.60 -30.24 8.38
C ASP A 208 14.74 -31.33 7.70
N THR A 209 13.63 -30.96 7.02
CA THR A 209 13.08 -31.71 5.86
C THR A 209 12.09 -30.84 5.06
N ALA A 210 12.15 -30.89 3.73
CA ALA A 210 11.15 -30.35 2.80
C ALA A 210 11.16 -31.15 1.48
N PRO A 211 10.10 -31.10 0.64
CA PRO A 211 8.67 -30.90 0.91
C PRO A 211 7.83 -32.09 0.34
N PRO A 212 6.49 -31.98 0.31
CA PRO A 212 5.88 -31.91 -1.03
C PRO A 212 4.79 -30.83 -1.19
N MET A 213 4.52 -30.51 -2.46
CA MET A 213 3.50 -29.56 -2.98
C MET A 213 2.80 -30.25 -4.17
N PRO A 214 1.67 -29.75 -4.72
CA PRO A 214 0.70 -28.78 -4.19
C PRO A 214 -0.79 -29.20 -4.37
N ALA A 215 -1.72 -28.53 -3.69
CA ALA A 215 -3.09 -28.29 -4.23
C ALA A 215 -3.78 -27.12 -3.49
N GLY A 216 -4.44 -26.22 -4.23
CA GLY A 216 -5.27 -25.15 -3.68
C GLY A 216 -4.59 -23.76 -3.66
N LYS A 217 -5.03 -22.87 -4.54
CA LYS A 217 -4.71 -21.43 -4.46
C LYS A 217 -5.66 -20.78 -3.47
N ASP A 218 -5.22 -20.65 -2.22
CA ASP A 218 -5.95 -19.87 -1.21
C ASP A 218 -5.65 -18.36 -1.41
N PHE A 219 -6.69 -17.60 -1.71
CA PHE A 219 -6.60 -16.15 -1.94
C PHE A 219 -6.65 -15.32 -0.65
N SER A 220 -6.88 -15.94 0.52
CA SER A 220 -6.98 -15.26 1.83
C SER A 220 -5.70 -14.54 2.27
N ARG A 221 -4.57 -14.73 1.57
CA ARG A 221 -3.30 -14.04 1.84
C ARG A 221 -3.22 -12.61 1.30
N MET A 222 -4.18 -12.17 0.47
CA MET A 222 -4.20 -10.80 -0.08
C MET A 222 -4.59 -9.73 0.96
N ASP A 223 -5.37 -10.07 2.00
CA ASP A 223 -5.75 -9.13 3.06
C ASP A 223 -4.56 -8.64 3.91
N LEU A 224 -3.53 -9.46 4.04
CA LEU A 224 -2.30 -9.11 4.78
C LEU A 224 -1.42 -8.14 3.99
N PHE A 225 -1.43 -8.21 2.66
CA PHE A 225 -0.68 -7.30 1.79
C PHE A 225 -1.20 -5.86 1.93
N TRP A 226 -2.53 -5.67 2.02
CA TRP A 226 -3.15 -4.36 2.12
C TRP A 226 -2.89 -3.64 3.46
N LYS A 227 -2.74 -4.38 4.56
CA LYS A 227 -2.46 -3.80 5.89
C LYS A 227 -1.04 -3.24 6.06
N SER A 228 -0.10 -3.59 5.16
CA SER A 228 1.32 -3.24 5.30
C SER A 228 1.80 -2.14 4.34
N THR A 229 1.03 -1.80 3.29
CA THR A 229 1.41 -0.72 2.36
C THR A 229 1.01 0.67 2.90
N PRO A 230 1.93 1.66 2.99
CA PRO A 230 1.66 2.99 3.56
C PRO A 230 0.84 3.92 2.64
N PHE A 231 0.18 3.39 1.61
CA PHE A 231 -0.67 4.12 0.67
C PHE A 231 -2.18 4.04 1.03
N ALA A 232 -2.48 3.97 2.33
CA ALA A 232 -3.85 4.02 2.84
C ALA A 232 -4.45 5.42 2.61
N PHE A 233 -5.42 5.49 1.70
CA PHE A 233 -6.08 6.73 1.29
C PHE A 233 -6.92 7.31 2.44
N ARG A 234 -6.44 8.38 3.10
CA ARG A 234 -7.19 9.10 4.15
C ARG A 234 -8.26 10.01 3.54
N GLY A 235 -9.23 9.42 2.85
CA GLY A 235 -10.42 10.08 2.31
C GLY A 235 -11.63 9.84 3.21
N GLY A 236 -11.85 10.70 4.19
CA GLY A 236 -13.02 10.59 5.07
C GLY A 236 -14.28 11.13 4.41
N PHE A 237 -15.28 10.28 4.18
CA PHE A 237 -16.67 10.70 4.00
C PHE A 237 -17.44 10.38 5.29
N GLY A 238 -17.49 11.36 6.18
CA GLY A 238 -18.42 11.34 7.31
C GLY A 238 -19.80 11.74 6.83
N GLY A 239 -20.71 10.77 6.71
CA GLY A 239 -22.13 11.05 6.56
C GLY A 239 -22.71 11.43 7.92
N HIS A 240 -23.38 12.58 8.01
CA HIS A 240 -24.23 12.92 9.14
C HIS A 240 -25.60 13.32 8.59
N ALA A 241 -26.54 12.39 8.70
CA ALA A 241 -27.93 12.57 8.31
C ALA A 241 -28.79 12.25 9.53
N ASP A 242 -28.94 13.26 10.40
CA ASP A 242 -29.96 13.25 11.45
C ASP A 242 -31.02 14.30 11.08
N MET A 243 -32.24 13.83 10.83
CA MET A 243 -33.44 14.62 10.67
C MET A 243 -34.55 13.91 11.45
N PRO A 244 -34.98 14.42 12.61
CA PRO A 244 -36.13 13.87 13.32
C PRO A 244 -37.41 14.27 12.59
N VAL A 245 -38.30 13.29 12.42
CA VAL A 245 -39.70 13.53 12.05
C VAL A 245 -40.46 13.84 13.33
N ASP A 246 -41.21 14.96 13.38
CA ASP A 246 -42.62 14.94 13.80
C ASP A 246 -43.33 16.30 13.82
N THR A 247 -44.65 16.20 13.67
CA THR A 247 -45.72 17.16 14.05
C THR A 247 -46.29 18.08 12.96
N VAL A 248 -47.57 17.82 12.66
CA VAL A 248 -48.48 18.65 11.87
C VAL A 248 -49.32 19.55 12.78
N ALA A 249 -49.21 20.86 12.59
CA ALA A 249 -50.19 21.93 12.91
C ALA A 249 -49.62 23.22 12.30
N GLY A 250 -50.33 24.17 11.69
CA GLY A 250 -51.76 24.47 11.61
C GLY A 250 -51.90 26.00 11.57
N ALA A 251 -52.90 26.56 10.84
CA ALA A 251 -53.12 28.01 10.65
C ALA A 251 -52.02 28.75 9.83
N GLU A 252 -52.27 29.87 9.13
CA GLU A 252 -53.50 30.63 8.83
C GLU A 252 -53.29 31.52 7.58
N LYS A 253 -54.39 31.88 6.90
CA LYS A 253 -54.57 32.94 5.87
C LYS A 253 -53.90 32.76 4.50
#